data_AF-A0A848XQZ0-F1
#
_entry.id   AF-A0A848XQZ0-F1
#
_cell.length_a   1.000
_cell.length_b   1.000
_cell.length_c   1.000
_cell.angle_alpha   90.00
_cell.angle_beta   90.00
_cell.angle_gamma   90.00
#
_symmetry.space_group_name_H-M   'P 1'
#
loop_
_entity.id
_entity.type
_entity.pdbx_description
1 polymer ?
#
loop_
_entity_poly.entity_id
_entity_poly.type
_entity_poly.pdbx_seq_one_letter_code
_entity_poly.pdbx_strand_id
1 'polypeptide(L)'
;MRTLSLALASLLLLGGCGGGPDTTEDRAAAVDVLVEDLHLDYPGVVNVSPRELMSLLEEPDRVVLVDVRTDDERGVSTIPGAISRMEFESRIEDLGDRRVVAYCTIGARSSQFAREMAELGIEV
;
A
#
# COMPACT_ATOMS: atom_id res chain seq x y z
N MET A 1 -69.90 -1.78 -11.02
CA MET A 1 -69.51 -1.19 -9.73
C MET A 1 -68.71 -2.22 -8.95
N ARG A 2 -67.40 -1.95 -8.72
CA ARG A 2 -66.56 -2.32 -7.56
C ARG A 2 -66.43 -3.84 -7.25
N THR A 3 -65.27 -4.50 -7.26
CA THR A 3 -63.87 -4.11 -6.94
C THR A 3 -62.91 -5.14 -7.58
N LEU A 4 -61.96 -4.72 -8.44
CA LEU A 4 -60.51 -4.68 -8.19
C LEU A 4 -59.98 -5.90 -7.39
N SER A 5 -59.46 -6.96 -8.02
CA SER A 5 -58.16 -7.12 -8.71
C SER A 5 -56.92 -7.26 -7.79
N LEU A 6 -56.29 -8.43 -7.98
CA LEU A 6 -54.90 -8.82 -7.79
C LEU A 6 -54.38 -9.10 -6.36
N ALA A 7 -54.28 -10.40 -6.11
CA ALA A 7 -53.19 -11.00 -5.35
C ALA A 7 -51.85 -10.67 -6.02
N LEU A 8 -50.88 -10.20 -5.23
CA LEU A 8 -49.46 -10.42 -5.54
C LEU A 8 -48.66 -10.45 -4.23
N ALA A 9 -48.48 -11.66 -3.72
CA ALA A 9 -47.37 -11.97 -2.83
C ALA A 9 -46.10 -12.03 -3.70
N SER A 10 -45.22 -11.06 -3.55
CA SER A 10 -43.85 -11.11 -4.08
C SER A 10 -42.88 -10.85 -2.94
N LEU A 11 -42.74 -11.86 -2.10
CA LEU A 11 -41.51 -12.14 -1.38
C LEU A 11 -40.55 -12.75 -2.40
N LEU A 12 -39.36 -12.16 -2.62
CA LEU A 12 -38.07 -12.81 -2.90
C LEU A 12 -37.11 -11.88 -3.67
N LEU A 13 -35.97 -11.63 -3.00
CA LEU A 13 -34.60 -11.55 -3.55
C LEU A 13 -34.29 -10.43 -4.52
N LEU A 14 -33.52 -9.44 -4.04
CA LEU A 14 -32.22 -9.04 -4.62
C LEU A 14 -31.53 -8.07 -3.65
N GLY A 15 -31.24 -8.56 -2.43
CA GLY A 15 -30.12 -8.04 -1.65
C GLY A 15 -28.84 -8.46 -2.37
N GLY A 16 -28.45 -7.71 -3.40
CA GLY A 16 -27.18 -7.86 -4.07
C GLY A 16 -26.06 -7.37 -3.16
N CYS A 17 -25.59 -8.21 -2.24
CA CYS A 17 -24.28 -8.02 -1.64
C CYS A 17 -23.24 -8.30 -2.73
N GLY A 18 -22.75 -7.26 -3.41
CA GLY A 18 -21.76 -7.44 -4.47
C GLY A 18 -21.24 -6.17 -5.15
N GLY A 19 -21.38 -4.99 -4.56
CA GLY A 19 -20.83 -3.75 -5.12
C GLY A 19 -19.48 -3.43 -4.49
N GLY A 20 -18.39 -3.74 -5.18
CA GLY A 20 -17.14 -3.00 -4.95
C GLY A 20 -17.31 -1.54 -5.39
N PRO A 21 -16.37 -0.63 -5.07
CA PRO A 21 -16.45 0.75 -5.51
C PRO A 21 -16.67 0.86 -7.03
N ASP A 22 -17.75 1.53 -7.45
CA ASP A 22 -18.22 1.54 -8.84
C ASP A 22 -17.44 2.55 -9.69
N THR A 23 -17.04 3.69 -9.12
CA THR A 23 -16.27 4.75 -9.82
C THR A 23 -14.79 4.76 -9.46
N THR A 24 -13.98 5.55 -10.16
CA THR A 24 -12.57 5.77 -9.80
C THR A 24 -12.45 6.53 -8.47
N GLU A 25 -13.36 7.46 -8.21
CA GLU A 25 -13.40 8.23 -6.96
C GLU A 25 -13.74 7.32 -5.77
N ASP A 26 -14.71 6.42 -5.94
CA ASP A 26 -15.03 5.43 -4.91
C ASP A 26 -13.85 4.48 -4.65
N ARG A 27 -13.09 4.12 -5.69
CA ARG A 27 -11.89 3.28 -5.57
C ARG A 27 -10.77 4.00 -4.85
N ALA A 28 -10.55 5.27 -5.16
CA ALA A 28 -9.57 6.09 -4.46
C ALA A 28 -9.92 6.23 -2.98
N ALA A 29 -11.18 6.54 -2.67
CA ALA A 29 -11.65 6.61 -1.29
C ALA A 29 -11.49 5.27 -0.54
N ALA A 30 -11.74 4.15 -1.22
CA ALA A 30 -11.52 2.83 -0.62
C ALA A 30 -10.03 2.54 -0.32
N VAL A 31 -9.12 3.01 -1.19
CA VAL A 31 -7.67 2.93 -0.94
C VAL A 31 -7.27 3.84 0.22
N ASP A 32 -7.83 5.05 0.30
CA ASP A 32 -7.53 5.97 1.39
C ASP A 32 -7.90 5.38 2.75
N VAL A 33 -9.09 4.76 2.87
CA VAL A 33 -9.50 4.05 4.08
C VAL A 33 -8.52 2.92 4.44
N LEU A 34 -8.11 2.12 3.44
CA LEU A 34 -7.14 1.04 3.66
C LEU A 34 -5.78 1.58 4.15
N VAL A 35 -5.33 2.71 3.61
CA VAL A 35 -4.09 3.36 4.01
C VAL A 35 -4.19 3.95 5.42
N GLU A 36 -5.34 4.53 5.79
CA GLU A 36 -5.60 5.00 7.16
C GLU A 36 -5.54 3.87 8.18
N ASP A 37 -6.18 2.73 7.90
CA ASP A 37 -6.12 1.55 8.77
C ASP A 37 -4.67 1.07 8.96
N LEU A 38 -3.88 1.05 7.88
CA LEU A 38 -2.46 0.69 7.96
C LEU A 38 -1.63 1.66 8.81
N HIS A 39 -1.93 2.97 8.78
CA HIS A 39 -1.25 3.92 9.64
C HIS A 39 -1.54 3.68 11.13
N LEU A 40 -2.74 3.20 11.46
CA LEU A 40 -3.11 2.85 12.83
C LEU A 40 -2.38 1.58 13.32
N ASP A 41 -2.14 0.61 12.43
CA ASP A 41 -1.40 -0.61 12.74
C ASP A 41 0.11 -0.37 12.97
N TYR A 42 0.67 0.70 12.39
CA TYR A 42 2.10 1.03 12.45
C TYR A 42 2.37 2.50 12.87
N PRO A 43 1.95 2.93 14.08
CA PRO A 43 1.96 4.35 14.49
C PRO A 43 3.36 4.97 14.64
N GLY A 44 4.42 4.16 14.67
CA GLY A 44 5.81 4.60 14.74
C GLY A 44 6.54 4.64 13.39
N VAL A 45 5.88 4.21 12.30
CA VAL A 45 6.48 4.19 10.96
C VAL A 45 6.21 5.51 10.27
N VAL A 46 7.28 6.19 9.84
CA VAL A 46 7.19 7.43 9.07
C VAL A 46 6.83 7.09 7.62
N ASN A 47 5.74 7.66 7.12
CA ASN A 47 5.30 7.44 5.74
C ASN A 47 5.76 8.57 4.82
N VAL A 48 6.13 8.22 3.59
CA VAL A 48 6.53 9.15 2.53
C VAL A 48 5.45 9.13 1.45
N SER A 49 4.94 10.29 1.07
CA SER A 49 3.95 10.37 -0.02
C SER A 49 4.60 10.05 -1.37
N PRO A 50 3.85 9.56 -2.38
CA PRO A 50 4.39 9.34 -3.72
C PRO A 50 5.04 10.59 -4.32
N ARG A 51 4.49 11.79 -4.06
CA ARG A 51 5.06 13.05 -4.52
C ARG A 51 6.40 13.34 -3.85
N GLU A 52 6.50 13.15 -2.54
CA GLU A 52 7.76 13.33 -1.80
C GLU A 52 8.81 12.34 -2.27
N LEU A 53 8.44 11.07 -2.46
CA LEU A 53 9.36 10.05 -2.99
C LEU A 53 9.89 10.44 -4.37
N MET A 54 9.03 10.93 -5.27
CA MET A 54 9.46 11.39 -6.59
C MET A 54 10.49 12.52 -6.51
N SER A 55 10.31 13.48 -5.59
CA SER A 55 11.30 14.54 -5.35
C SER A 55 12.61 14.01 -4.76
N LEU A 56 12.54 13.04 -3.84
CA LEU A 56 13.73 12.40 -3.27
C LEU A 56 14.54 11.66 -4.34
N LEU A 57 13.87 11.07 -5.33
CA LEU A 57 14.50 10.33 -6.43
C LEU A 57 15.16 11.24 -7.49
N GLU A 58 15.00 12.57 -7.40
CA GLU A 58 15.79 13.52 -8.22
C GLU A 58 17.28 13.54 -7.82
N GLU A 59 17.58 13.15 -6.58
CA GLU A 59 18.94 12.99 -6.04
C GLU A 59 19.19 11.50 -5.67
N PRO A 60 19.27 10.58 -6.66
CA PRO A 60 19.24 9.14 -6.41
C PRO A 60 20.40 8.63 -5.53
N ASP A 61 21.53 9.34 -5.50
CA ASP A 61 22.67 8.99 -4.65
C ASP A 61 22.41 9.21 -3.15
N ARG A 62 21.31 9.89 -2.79
CA ARG A 62 20.92 10.20 -1.40
C ARG A 62 19.84 9.27 -0.86
N VAL A 63 19.26 8.41 -1.70
CA VAL A 63 18.17 7.51 -1.31
C VAL A 63 18.47 6.06 -1.67
N VAL A 64 18.22 5.17 -0.72
CA VAL A 64 18.18 3.72 -0.96
C VAL A 64 16.71 3.30 -0.98
N LEU A 65 16.20 3.04 -2.19
CA LEU A 65 14.82 2.60 -2.39
C LEU A 65 14.76 1.07 -2.30
N VAL A 66 13.97 0.55 -1.37
CA VAL A 66 13.85 -0.89 -1.09
C VAL A 66 12.47 -1.40 -1.50
N ASP A 67 12.44 -2.32 -2.47
CA ASP A 67 11.24 -3.06 -2.82
C ASP A 67 11.13 -4.33 -1.97
N VAL A 68 10.17 -4.36 -1.05
CA VAL A 68 9.96 -5.49 -0.14
C VAL A 68 8.89 -6.48 -0.63
N ARG A 69 8.48 -6.36 -1.90
CA ARG A 69 7.59 -7.34 -2.54
C ARG A 69 8.33 -8.63 -2.86
N THR A 70 7.56 -9.66 -3.23
CA THR A 70 8.12 -10.95 -3.67
C THR A 70 8.87 -10.80 -4.99
N ASP A 71 9.77 -11.75 -5.29
CA ASP A 71 10.51 -11.74 -6.56
C ASP A 71 9.59 -11.87 -7.78
N ASP A 72 8.47 -12.60 -7.68
CA ASP A 72 7.48 -12.69 -8.75
C ASP A 72 6.83 -11.32 -9.04
N GLU A 73 6.45 -10.57 -8.00
CA GLU A 73 5.89 -9.21 -8.14
C GLU A 73 6.92 -8.22 -8.70
N ARG A 74 8.18 -8.32 -8.25
CA ARG A 74 9.30 -7.52 -8.77
C ARG A 74 9.59 -7.84 -10.23
N GLY A 75 9.48 -9.11 -10.61
CA GLY A 75 9.67 -9.60 -11.98
C GLY A 75 8.66 -9.03 -12.99
N VAL A 76 7.50 -8.54 -12.52
CA VAL A 76 6.54 -7.82 -13.37
C VAL A 76 7.03 -6.40 -13.66
N SER A 77 7.39 -5.65 -12.61
CA SER A 77 7.91 -4.28 -12.72
C SER A 77 8.43 -3.77 -11.38
N THR A 78 9.42 -2.88 -11.41
CA THR A 78 9.94 -2.17 -10.24
C THR A 78 10.11 -0.68 -10.51
N ILE A 79 10.12 0.14 -9.45
CA ILE A 79 10.61 1.52 -9.55
C ILE A 79 12.10 1.48 -9.91
N PRO A 80 12.58 2.24 -10.92
CA PRO A 80 13.99 2.24 -11.30
C PRO A 80 14.92 2.53 -10.13
N GLY A 81 16.01 1.77 -10.01
CA GLY A 81 16.99 1.90 -8.92
C GLY A 81 16.61 1.19 -7.61
N ALA A 82 15.39 0.64 -7.49
CA ALA A 82 15.00 -0.12 -6.31
C ALA A 82 15.78 -1.44 -6.18
N ILE A 83 16.23 -1.74 -4.96
CA ILE A 83 16.86 -3.01 -4.59
C ILE A 83 15.89 -3.89 -3.80
N SER A 84 16.09 -5.20 -3.79
CA SER A 84 15.30 -6.09 -2.91
C SER A 84 15.61 -5.88 -1.43
N ARG A 85 14.69 -6.33 -0.57
CA ARG A 85 14.96 -6.53 0.86
C ARG A 85 16.25 -7.31 1.11
N MET A 86 16.44 -8.44 0.44
CA MET A 86 17.63 -9.28 0.61
C MET A 86 18.92 -8.53 0.23
N GLU A 87 18.89 -7.78 -0.87
CA GLU A 87 20.03 -6.95 -1.30
C GLU A 87 20.33 -5.82 -0.32
N PHE A 88 19.30 -5.20 0.25
CA PHE A 88 19.43 -4.18 1.29
C PHE A 88 20.05 -4.76 2.56
N GLU A 89 19.49 -5.85 3.09
CA GLU A 89 19.97 -6.51 4.31
C GLU A 89 21.43 -6.98 4.16
N SER A 90 21.85 -7.40 2.96
CA SER A 90 23.24 -7.80 2.69
C SER A 90 24.26 -6.66 2.70
N ARG A 91 23.81 -5.40 2.62
CA ARG A 91 24.65 -4.20 2.46
C ARG A 91 24.26 -3.10 3.45
N ILE A 92 23.61 -3.47 4.55
CA ILE A 92 23.01 -2.53 5.49
C ILE A 92 24.07 -1.64 6.19
N GLU A 93 25.30 -2.14 6.32
CA GLU A 93 26.44 -1.41 6.87
C GLU A 93 27.05 -0.40 5.88
N ASP A 94 26.76 -0.53 4.58
CA ASP A 94 27.32 0.28 3.49
C ASP A 94 26.40 1.43 3.07
N LEU A 95 25.32 1.69 3.83
CA LEU A 95 24.31 2.68 3.46
C LEU A 95 24.79 4.13 3.63
N GLY A 96 25.73 4.38 4.55
CA GLY A 96 26.19 5.73 4.88
C GLY A 96 25.04 6.62 5.36
N ASP A 97 25.06 7.90 4.99
CA ASP A 97 24.02 8.88 5.38
C ASP A 97 22.80 8.89 4.43
N ARG A 98 22.63 7.86 3.60
CA ARG A 98 21.52 7.81 2.64
C ARG A 98 20.22 7.52 3.36
N ARG A 99 19.15 8.22 2.95
CA ARG A 99 17.80 7.95 3.45
C ARG A 99 17.31 6.63 2.86
N VAL A 100 16.86 5.71 3.70
CA VAL A 100 16.21 4.49 3.22
C VAL A 100 14.72 4.76 3.08
N VAL A 101 14.10 4.26 2.01
CA VAL A 101 12.65 4.26 1.85
C VAL A 101 12.22 2.90 1.34
N ALA A 102 11.33 2.22 2.08
CA ALA A 102 10.76 0.95 1.64
C ALA A 102 9.40 1.14 0.98
N TYR A 103 9.11 0.36 -0.05
CA TYR A 103 7.78 0.31 -0.65
C TYR A 103 7.32 -1.12 -0.91
N CYS A 104 6.00 -1.27 -0.95
CA CYS A 104 5.33 -2.45 -1.47
C CYS A 104 4.11 -2.00 -2.29
N THR A 105 3.07 -2.83 -2.41
CA THR A 105 1.87 -2.49 -3.19
C THR A 105 1.03 -1.40 -2.53
N ILE A 106 0.74 -1.53 -1.23
CA ILE A 106 -0.23 -0.69 -0.50
C ILE A 106 0.29 -0.14 0.83
N GLY A 107 1.59 -0.31 1.11
CA GLY A 107 2.21 0.15 2.37
C GLY A 107 2.34 -0.93 3.46
N ALA A 108 1.51 -1.97 3.50
CA ALA A 108 1.49 -2.94 4.61
C ALA A 108 2.84 -3.65 4.88
N ARG A 109 3.41 -4.30 3.85
CA ARG A 109 4.69 -5.04 3.98
C ARG A 109 5.88 -4.11 4.23
N SER A 110 5.86 -2.92 3.65
CA SER A 110 6.90 -1.91 3.85
C SER A 110 6.85 -1.32 5.26
N SER A 111 5.65 -1.08 5.82
CA SER A 111 5.51 -0.62 7.20
C SER A 111 5.95 -1.70 8.20
N GLN A 112 5.61 -2.96 7.94
CA GLN A 112 6.14 -4.06 8.74
C GLN A 112 7.67 -4.10 8.69
N PHE A 113 8.25 -4.01 7.50
CA PHE A 113 9.70 -4.00 7.33
C PHE A 113 10.36 -2.82 8.03
N ALA A 114 9.83 -1.60 7.90
CA ALA A 114 10.34 -0.42 8.57
C ALA A 114 10.32 -0.57 10.10
N ARG A 115 9.26 -1.16 10.66
CA ARG A 115 9.20 -1.50 12.09
C ARG A 115 10.26 -2.52 12.48
N GLU A 116 10.45 -3.58 11.70
CA GLU A 116 11.52 -4.59 11.94
C GLU A 116 12.91 -3.95 11.91
N MET A 117 13.16 -3.00 11.01
CA MET A 117 14.43 -2.26 10.94
C MET A 117 14.61 -1.30 12.12
N ALA A 118 13.53 -0.65 12.57
CA ALA A 118 13.56 0.22 13.74
C ALA A 118 13.93 -0.56 15.02
N GLU A 119 13.49 -1.81 15.17
CA GLU A 119 13.90 -2.71 16.27
C GLU A 119 15.41 -3.01 16.26
N LEU A 120 16.05 -2.91 15.08
CA LEU A 120 17.50 -3.05 14.89
C LEU A 120 18.24 -1.71 14.97
N GLY A 121 17.53 -0.59 15.23
CA GLY A 121 18.10 0.75 15.30
C GLY A 121 18.36 1.39 13.93
N ILE A 122 17.67 0.93 12.89
CA ILE A 122 17.86 1.34 11.50
C ILE A 122 16.61 2.08 11.04
N GLU A 123 16.76 3.33 10.61
CA GLU A 123 15.66 4.16 10.13
C GLU A 123 15.35 3.86 8.67
N VAL A 124 14.10 3.49 8.39
CA VAL A 124 13.56 3.14 7.07
C VAL A 124 12.18 3.75 6.89
#